data_AF-A0A5N4ACB8-F1
#
_entry.id   AF-A0A5N4ACB8-F1
#
_cell.length_a   1.000
_cell.length_b   1.000
_cell.length_c   1.000
_cell.angle_alpha   90.00
_cell.angle_beta   90.00
_cell.angle_gamma   90.00
#
_symmetry.space_group_name_H-M   'P 1'
#
loop_
_entity.id
_entity.type
_entity.pdbx_description
1 polymer ?
#
loop_
_entity_poly.entity_id
_entity_poly.type
_entity_poly.pdbx_seq_one_letter_code
_entity_poly.pdbx_strand_id
1 'polypeptide(L)'
;MPKKELKTYISDENLLTKLSKDVNITLPPSLLQKYSVGRMIGDGNFAVVRLCVDKTTNVGHALKIIDKSKCKGKEDMVENEVRILRRLNHPNVMRLVDEQDTKPMLYLVCELVKGGDLFDAITVAQKFSEEQAALMITHLTSALAYLHNLNIVHRDVKPENLLVDMKGSKIKALKLGDFGLACEVTGPLYTVCGTPTYVAPEILAESGYGLKIDVWAAGVILYILLCGYPPFASQDNDQEKLFDCILSGQYDFPDEYWQDVSMYAKELIQNMLQLAPELRFSAEDVLDHPWLHVANC
;
A
#
# COMPACT_ATOMS: atom_id res chain seq x y z
N MET A 1 -10.42 17.62 -3.36
CA MET A 1 -10.42 16.18 -3.00
C MET A 1 -11.78 15.81 -2.45
N PRO A 2 -12.43 14.72 -2.91
CA PRO A 2 -13.67 14.24 -2.31
C PRO A 2 -13.42 13.80 -0.85
N LYS A 3 -14.27 14.26 0.08
CA LYS A 3 -14.19 13.91 1.50
C LYS A 3 -14.56 12.44 1.67
N LYS A 4 -13.57 11.58 1.88
CA LYS A 4 -13.77 10.22 2.38
C LYS A 4 -14.18 10.34 3.85
N GLU A 5 -15.24 9.65 4.27
CA GLU A 5 -15.59 9.58 5.69
C GLU A 5 -14.43 8.93 6.47
N LEU A 6 -13.98 9.58 7.55
CA LEU A 6 -12.93 9.07 8.43
C LEU A 6 -13.31 7.66 8.92
N LYS A 7 -12.53 6.64 8.54
CA LYS A 7 -12.73 5.28 9.03
C LYS A 7 -12.52 5.28 10.54
N THR A 8 -13.48 4.71 11.30
CA THR A 8 -13.34 4.57 12.75
C THR A 8 -12.27 3.53 13.09
N TYR A 9 -11.15 3.98 13.66
CA TYR A 9 -10.08 3.16 14.23
C TYR A 9 -10.64 1.99 15.07
N ILE A 10 -10.01 0.82 14.97
CA ILE A 10 -10.47 -0.39 15.67
C ILE A 10 -9.71 -0.51 17.00
N SER A 11 -10.40 -0.45 18.15
CA SER A 11 -9.81 -0.74 19.47
C SER A 11 -10.16 -2.15 19.96
N ASP A 12 -9.33 -2.74 20.83
CA ASP A 12 -9.53 -4.08 21.40
C ASP A 12 -10.84 -4.22 22.19
N GLU A 13 -11.22 -3.20 22.96
CA GLU A 13 -12.49 -3.16 23.71
C GLU A 13 -13.74 -3.17 22.81
N ASN A 14 -13.58 -2.90 21.51
CA ASN A 14 -14.66 -2.82 20.52
C ASN A 14 -14.75 -4.06 19.59
N LEU A 15 -13.85 -5.04 19.70
CA LEU A 15 -13.82 -6.19 18.78
C LEU A 15 -15.00 -7.14 18.98
N LEU A 16 -15.35 -7.44 20.24
CA LEU A 16 -16.42 -8.40 20.58
C LEU A 16 -17.82 -7.78 20.58
N THR A 17 -17.94 -6.50 20.94
CA THR A 17 -19.20 -5.75 20.99
C THR A 17 -19.72 -5.33 19.61
N LYS A 18 -18.90 -5.41 18.55
CA LYS A 18 -19.25 -5.02 17.16
C LYS A 18 -19.50 -6.20 16.21
N LEU A 19 -19.67 -7.41 16.73
CA LEU A 19 -20.25 -8.52 15.98
C LEU A 19 -21.77 -8.25 15.82
N SER A 20 -22.15 -7.40 14.87
CA SER A 20 -23.55 -7.15 14.55
C SER A 20 -24.22 -8.42 14.02
N LYS A 21 -25.42 -8.73 14.54
CA LYS A 21 -26.24 -9.88 14.10
C LYS A 21 -26.82 -9.78 12.69
N ASP A 22 -26.64 -8.64 12.00
CA ASP A 22 -27.16 -8.44 10.64
C ASP A 22 -26.10 -8.68 9.59
N VAL A 23 -25.91 -9.93 9.18
CA VAL A 23 -25.12 -10.21 7.96
C VAL A 23 -25.61 -11.46 7.23
N ASN A 24 -26.34 -11.28 6.12
CA ASN A 24 -26.59 -12.31 5.10
C ASN A 24 -25.30 -12.58 4.29
N ILE A 25 -24.24 -13.05 4.92
CA ILE A 25 -23.04 -13.55 4.23
C ILE A 25 -22.90 -15.03 4.53
N THR A 26 -23.02 -15.84 3.48
CA THR A 26 -22.82 -17.28 3.56
C THR A 26 -21.33 -17.57 3.50
N LEU A 27 -20.70 -17.76 4.66
CA LEU A 27 -19.35 -18.30 4.70
C LEU A 27 -19.33 -19.79 4.32
N PRO A 28 -18.25 -20.28 3.69
CA PRO A 28 -17.97 -21.71 3.58
C PRO A 28 -17.93 -22.37 4.96
N PRO A 29 -18.37 -23.64 5.10
CA PRO A 29 -18.41 -24.33 6.40
C PRO A 29 -17.09 -24.32 7.17
N SER A 30 -15.96 -24.46 6.46
CA SER A 30 -14.60 -24.40 7.02
C SER A 30 -14.31 -23.07 7.72
N LEU A 31 -14.60 -21.95 7.05
CA LEU A 31 -14.41 -20.61 7.62
C LEU A 31 -15.45 -20.31 8.69
N LEU A 32 -16.71 -20.72 8.51
CA LEU A 32 -17.76 -20.51 9.49
C LEU A 32 -17.46 -21.22 10.82
N GLN A 33 -16.81 -22.38 10.78
CA GLN A 33 -16.40 -23.10 11.98
C GLN A 33 -15.31 -22.35 12.75
N LYS A 34 -14.33 -21.77 12.04
CA LYS A 34 -13.16 -21.10 12.64
C LYS A 34 -13.39 -19.65 13.04
N TYR A 35 -14.18 -18.90 12.28
CA TYR A 35 -14.26 -17.44 12.39
C TYR A 35 -15.68 -16.93 12.66
N SER A 36 -15.76 -15.86 13.44
CA SER A 36 -16.97 -15.05 13.63
C SER A 36 -16.83 -13.76 12.84
N VAL A 37 -17.74 -13.50 11.89
CA VAL A 37 -17.71 -12.29 11.03
C VAL A 37 -18.45 -11.14 11.69
N GLY A 38 -17.87 -9.94 11.58
CA GLY A 38 -18.44 -8.70 12.07
C GLY A 38 -18.70 -7.67 10.98
N ARG A 39 -18.59 -6.40 11.38
CA ARG A 39 -18.85 -5.24 10.52
C ARG A 39 -17.95 -5.18 9.28
N MET A 40 -18.45 -4.51 8.24
CA MET A 40 -17.65 -4.09 7.10
C MET A 40 -16.62 -3.03 7.54
N ILE A 41 -15.39 -3.17 7.07
CA ILE A 41 -14.27 -2.24 7.33
C ILE A 41 -13.64 -1.70 6.03
N GLY A 42 -14.00 -2.26 4.89
CA GLY A 42 -13.64 -1.75 3.56
C GLY A 42 -14.64 -2.24 2.51
N ASP A 43 -14.83 -1.41 1.49
CA ASP A 43 -15.68 -1.69 0.33
C ASP A 43 -14.93 -1.27 -0.93
N GLY A 44 -14.93 -2.14 -1.94
CA GLY A 44 -14.20 -1.95 -3.19
C GLY A 44 -14.94 -2.58 -4.35
N ASN A 45 -14.50 -2.29 -5.58
CA ASN A 45 -15.23 -2.64 -6.81
C ASN A 45 -15.56 -4.14 -6.93
N PHE A 46 -14.64 -5.01 -6.50
CA PHE A 46 -14.75 -6.46 -6.65
C PHE A 46 -14.75 -7.20 -5.30
N ALA A 47 -14.46 -6.49 -4.22
CA ALA A 47 -14.19 -7.09 -2.92
C ALA A 47 -14.78 -6.27 -1.78
N VAL A 48 -15.26 -6.97 -0.76
CA VAL A 48 -15.68 -6.39 0.51
C VAL A 48 -14.73 -6.88 1.59
N VAL A 49 -14.29 -6.00 2.48
CA VAL A 49 -13.45 -6.35 3.62
C VAL A 49 -14.25 -6.24 4.90
N ARG A 50 -14.24 -7.29 5.72
CA ARG A 50 -14.94 -7.35 7.01
C ARG A 50 -13.98 -7.66 8.15
N LEU A 51 -14.30 -7.18 9.34
CA LEU A 51 -13.69 -7.69 10.55
C LEU A 51 -14.15 -9.13 10.76
N CYS A 52 -13.24 -10.03 11.14
CA CYS A 52 -13.59 -11.33 11.69
C CYS A 52 -12.70 -11.68 12.88
N VAL A 53 -13.14 -12.61 13.70
CA VAL A 53 -12.43 -13.03 14.93
C VAL A 53 -12.28 -14.54 14.92
N ASP A 54 -11.07 -15.03 15.14
CA ASP A 54 -10.82 -16.46 15.35
C ASP A 54 -11.48 -16.91 16.66
N LYS A 55 -12.34 -17.92 16.59
CA LYS A 55 -13.14 -18.37 17.75
C LYS A 55 -12.31 -19.10 18.81
N THR A 56 -11.13 -19.59 18.45
CA THR A 56 -10.24 -20.33 19.36
C THR A 56 -9.30 -19.38 20.06
N THR A 57 -8.69 -18.46 19.32
CA THR A 57 -7.65 -17.56 19.83
C THR A 57 -8.18 -16.19 20.26
N ASN A 58 -9.41 -15.83 19.87
CA ASN A 58 -9.99 -14.49 19.99
C ASN A 58 -9.19 -13.39 19.29
N VAL A 59 -8.31 -13.75 18.34
CA VAL A 59 -7.53 -12.79 17.56
C VAL A 59 -8.38 -12.24 16.42
N GLY A 60 -8.30 -10.92 16.22
CA GLY A 60 -8.97 -10.21 15.13
C GLY A 60 -8.23 -10.31 13.80
N HIS A 61 -8.98 -10.45 12.71
CA HIS A 61 -8.51 -10.60 11.34
C HIS A 61 -9.36 -9.76 10.37
N ALA A 62 -8.81 -9.49 9.19
CA ALA A 62 -9.54 -8.88 8.09
C ALA A 62 -9.93 -9.96 7.07
N LEU A 63 -11.22 -10.14 6.83
CA LEU A 63 -11.75 -11.05 5.82
C LEU A 63 -12.07 -10.27 4.54
N LYS A 64 -11.23 -10.43 3.51
CA LYS A 64 -11.49 -9.93 2.14
C LYS A 64 -12.30 -10.99 1.38
N ILE A 65 -13.48 -10.60 0.89
CA ILE A 65 -14.41 -11.46 0.16
C ILE A 65 -14.51 -10.91 -1.26
N ILE A 66 -14.05 -11.69 -2.24
CA ILE A 66 -14.00 -11.30 -3.65
C ILE A 66 -15.09 -12.05 -4.42
N ASP A 67 -15.94 -11.30 -5.13
CA ASP A 67 -16.98 -11.86 -6.00
C ASP A 67 -16.40 -12.13 -7.39
N LYS A 68 -16.18 -13.42 -7.70
CA LYS A 68 -15.58 -13.85 -8.97
C LYS A 68 -16.45 -13.47 -10.18
N SER A 69 -17.76 -13.32 -10.00
CA SER A 69 -18.66 -12.93 -11.09
C SER A 69 -18.44 -11.47 -11.54
N LYS A 70 -17.96 -10.61 -10.63
CA LYS A 70 -17.56 -9.23 -10.93
C LYS A 70 -16.15 -9.14 -11.52
N CYS A 71 -15.38 -10.24 -11.49
CA CYS A 71 -14.01 -10.33 -11.98
C CYS A 71 -13.92 -10.94 -13.38
N LYS A 72 -15.01 -10.99 -14.15
CA LYS A 72 -15.00 -11.52 -15.51
C LYS A 72 -13.99 -10.79 -16.40
N GLY A 73 -13.09 -11.53 -17.04
CA GLY A 73 -11.96 -10.99 -17.81
C GLY A 73 -10.75 -10.58 -16.95
N LYS A 74 -10.77 -10.87 -15.65
CA LYS A 74 -9.71 -10.59 -14.66
C LYS A 74 -9.47 -11.78 -13.72
N GLU A 75 -9.92 -12.97 -14.10
CA GLU A 75 -9.80 -14.19 -13.30
C GLU A 75 -8.34 -14.49 -12.94
N ASP A 76 -7.44 -14.35 -13.92
CA ASP A 76 -5.99 -14.54 -13.74
C ASP A 76 -5.40 -13.58 -12.69
N MET A 77 -5.92 -12.35 -12.58
CA MET A 77 -5.45 -11.39 -11.57
C MET A 77 -5.79 -11.87 -10.16
N VAL A 78 -6.99 -12.40 -9.97
CA VAL A 78 -7.46 -12.89 -8.67
C VAL A 78 -6.68 -14.14 -8.26
N GLU A 79 -6.50 -15.10 -9.17
CA GLU A 79 -5.70 -16.31 -8.90
C GLU A 79 -4.23 -15.97 -8.60
N ASN A 80 -3.70 -14.99 -9.32
CA ASN A 80 -2.33 -14.52 -9.13
C ASN A 80 -2.15 -13.79 -7.78
N GLU A 81 -3.11 -12.99 -7.32
CA GLU A 81 -3.08 -12.35 -5.99
C GLU A 81 -2.91 -13.41 -4.90
N VAL A 82 -3.72 -14.47 -4.94
CA VAL A 82 -3.63 -15.58 -3.96
C VAL A 82 -2.29 -16.29 -4.04
N ARG A 83 -1.86 -16.63 -5.26
CA ARG A 83 -0.58 -17.32 -5.49
C ARG A 83 0.60 -16.53 -4.92
N ILE A 84 0.60 -15.22 -5.08
CA ILE A 84 1.63 -14.33 -4.55
C ILE A 84 1.52 -14.29 -3.02
N LEU A 85 0.35 -13.94 -2.47
CA LEU A 85 0.15 -13.78 -1.03
C LEU A 85 0.56 -15.02 -0.22
N ARG A 86 0.31 -16.23 -0.72
CA ARG A 86 0.74 -17.50 -0.09
C ARG A 86 2.25 -17.60 0.14
N ARG A 87 3.06 -16.94 -0.69
CA ARG A 87 4.54 -16.97 -0.63
C ARG A 87 5.12 -15.87 0.25
N LEU A 88 4.31 -14.90 0.69
CA LEU A 88 4.81 -13.72 1.39
C LEU A 88 4.83 -13.93 2.90
N ASN A 89 5.99 -13.69 3.51
CA ASN A 89 6.14 -13.67 4.95
C ASN A 89 7.19 -12.63 5.35
N HIS A 90 6.73 -11.42 5.65
CA HIS A 90 7.59 -10.30 6.01
C HIS A 90 6.88 -9.40 7.04
N PRO A 91 7.57 -8.85 8.05
CA PRO A 91 6.94 -8.02 9.09
C PRO A 91 6.18 -6.81 8.53
N ASN A 92 6.66 -6.21 7.44
CA ASN A 92 6.06 -5.05 6.77
C ASN A 92 5.19 -5.40 5.56
N VAL A 93 4.82 -6.67 5.38
CA VAL A 93 3.82 -7.11 4.40
C VAL A 93 2.62 -7.68 5.14
N MET A 94 1.41 -7.38 4.67
CA MET A 94 0.18 -7.96 5.21
C MET A 94 0.21 -9.48 5.03
N ARG A 95 0.10 -10.21 6.14
CA ARG A 95 0.12 -11.67 6.11
C ARG A 95 -1.24 -12.27 5.76
N LEU A 96 -1.25 -13.22 4.82
CA LEU A 96 -2.36 -14.14 4.60
C LEU A 96 -2.37 -15.22 5.70
N VAL A 97 -3.49 -15.37 6.40
CA VAL A 97 -3.65 -16.26 7.55
C VAL A 97 -4.39 -17.54 7.15
N ASP A 98 -5.49 -17.40 6.44
CA ASP A 98 -6.30 -18.51 5.93
C ASP A 98 -6.97 -18.07 4.62
N GLU A 99 -7.43 -19.02 3.83
CA GLU A 99 -8.09 -18.75 2.56
C GLU A 99 -9.11 -19.84 2.23
N GLN A 100 -10.13 -19.47 1.46
CA GLN A 100 -11.05 -20.44 0.91
C GLN A 100 -11.50 -20.01 -0.47
N ASP A 101 -11.21 -20.85 -1.46
CA ASP A 101 -11.74 -20.70 -2.80
C ASP A 101 -13.08 -21.46 -2.91
N THR A 102 -14.09 -20.80 -3.46
CA THR A 102 -15.35 -21.41 -3.90
C THR A 102 -15.69 -20.95 -5.32
N LYS A 103 -16.62 -21.65 -5.97
CA LYS A 103 -17.04 -21.31 -7.34
C LYS A 103 -17.45 -19.84 -7.52
N PRO A 104 -18.31 -19.23 -6.66
CA PRO A 104 -18.69 -17.83 -6.83
C PRO A 104 -17.75 -16.83 -6.12
N MET A 105 -17.06 -17.25 -5.08
CA MET A 105 -16.40 -16.33 -4.13
C MET A 105 -15.02 -16.83 -3.74
N LEU A 106 -14.08 -15.89 -3.57
CA LEU A 106 -12.80 -16.14 -2.92
C LEU A 106 -12.76 -15.41 -1.57
N TYR A 107 -12.34 -16.11 -0.52
CA TYR A 107 -12.25 -15.59 0.83
C TYR A 107 -10.79 -15.59 1.28
N LEU A 108 -10.26 -14.44 1.69
CA LEU A 108 -8.90 -14.27 2.20
C LEU A 108 -8.98 -13.72 3.62
N VAL A 109 -8.52 -14.50 4.59
CA VAL A 109 -8.37 -14.07 5.98
C VAL A 109 -6.96 -13.53 6.14
N CYS A 110 -6.82 -12.24 6.34
CA CYS A 110 -5.56 -11.55 6.49
C CYS A 110 -5.36 -11.03 7.92
N GLU A 111 -4.11 -10.69 8.24
CA GLU A 111 -3.77 -9.91 9.42
C GLU A 111 -4.59 -8.62 9.50
N LEU A 112 -5.14 -8.32 10.68
CA LEU A 112 -5.84 -7.06 10.93
C LEU A 112 -4.87 -6.01 11.44
N VAL A 113 -4.70 -4.92 10.69
CA VAL A 113 -3.97 -3.73 11.11
C VAL A 113 -4.99 -2.64 11.47
N LYS A 114 -4.94 -2.16 12.71
CA LYS A 114 -6.05 -1.41 13.33
C LYS A 114 -6.01 0.11 13.11
N GLY A 115 -4.85 0.65 12.76
CA GLY A 115 -4.63 2.10 12.61
C GLY A 115 -5.08 2.67 11.27
N GLY A 116 -5.86 1.93 10.48
CA GLY A 116 -6.34 2.39 9.17
C GLY A 116 -5.24 2.38 8.12
N ASP A 117 -5.37 3.26 7.12
CA ASP A 117 -4.43 3.42 6.02
C ASP A 117 -3.64 4.74 6.13
N LEU A 118 -2.49 4.80 5.45
CA LEU A 118 -1.57 5.94 5.53
C LEU A 118 -2.18 7.19 4.89
N PHE A 119 -3.12 7.04 3.95
CA PHE A 119 -3.84 8.16 3.36
C PHE A 119 -4.63 8.94 4.42
N ASP A 120 -5.40 8.24 5.26
CA ASP A 120 -6.14 8.86 6.37
C ASP A 120 -5.15 9.53 7.35
N ALA A 121 -4.02 8.88 7.63
CA ALA A 121 -2.99 9.42 8.52
C ALA A 121 -2.35 10.70 7.97
N ILE A 122 -2.00 10.75 6.68
CA ILE A 122 -1.49 11.96 6.00
C ILE A 122 -2.53 13.08 6.05
N THR A 123 -3.80 12.78 5.78
CA THR A 123 -4.88 13.77 5.79
C THR A 123 -5.01 14.46 7.16
N VAL A 124 -4.82 13.70 8.24
CA VAL A 124 -4.89 14.22 9.62
C VAL A 124 -3.61 14.97 10.01
N ALA A 125 -2.44 14.39 9.73
CA ALA A 125 -1.15 14.96 10.15
C ALA A 125 -0.70 16.16 9.30
N GLN A 126 -1.18 16.26 8.06
CA GLN A 126 -0.73 17.17 6.99
C GLN A 126 0.71 16.88 6.51
N LYS A 127 1.67 16.78 7.45
CA LYS A 127 3.04 16.34 7.20
C LYS A 127 3.62 15.63 8.42
N PHE A 128 4.69 14.87 8.23
CA PHE A 128 5.39 14.15 9.28
C PHE A 128 6.78 14.75 9.52
N SER A 129 7.33 14.53 10.71
CA SER A 129 8.75 14.78 10.97
C SER A 129 9.62 13.83 10.14
N GLU A 130 10.86 14.21 9.87
CA GLU A 130 11.82 13.33 9.19
C GLU A 130 12.00 12.00 9.93
N GLU A 131 12.00 12.00 11.27
CA GLU A 131 12.05 10.77 12.08
C GLU A 131 10.90 9.81 11.76
N GLN A 132 9.65 10.31 11.75
CA GLN A 132 8.48 9.47 11.45
C GLN A 132 8.46 9.06 9.96
N ALA A 133 8.83 9.97 9.06
CA ALA A 133 8.93 9.67 7.63
C ALA A 133 9.99 8.61 7.34
N ALA A 134 11.18 8.70 7.96
CA ALA A 134 12.25 7.73 7.83
C ALA A 134 11.85 6.35 8.36
N LEU A 135 11.17 6.27 9.51
CA LEU A 135 10.60 5.02 10.01
C LEU A 135 9.63 4.39 9.00
N MET A 136 8.71 5.21 8.45
CA MET A 136 7.72 4.75 7.47
C MET A 136 8.37 4.28 6.16
N ILE A 137 9.32 5.04 5.63
CA ILE A 137 10.06 4.66 4.41
C ILE A 137 10.93 3.44 4.64
N THR A 138 11.56 3.28 5.81
CA THR A 138 12.29 2.06 6.17
C THR A 138 11.37 0.84 6.09
N HIS A 139 10.18 0.91 6.68
CA HIS A 139 9.22 -0.19 6.63
C HIS A 139 8.72 -0.49 5.21
N LEU A 140 8.39 0.54 4.44
CA LEU A 140 7.95 0.39 3.06
C LEU A 140 9.03 -0.25 2.19
N THR A 141 10.23 0.33 2.20
CA THR A 141 11.35 -0.14 1.37
C THR A 141 11.87 -1.50 1.81
N SER A 142 11.79 -1.84 3.10
CA SER A 142 12.03 -3.21 3.59
C SER A 142 11.03 -4.22 3.00
N ALA A 143 9.74 -3.86 2.93
CA ALA A 143 8.75 -4.70 2.25
C ALA A 143 9.05 -4.82 0.75
N LEU A 144 9.41 -3.73 0.08
CA LEU A 144 9.74 -3.72 -1.35
C LEU A 144 11.00 -4.55 -1.65
N ALA A 145 12.07 -4.39 -0.88
CA ALA A 145 13.29 -5.20 -1.00
C ALA A 145 12.96 -6.70 -0.88
N TYR A 146 12.14 -7.08 0.11
CA TYR A 146 11.68 -8.46 0.24
C TYR A 146 10.93 -8.96 -1.01
N LEU A 147 10.02 -8.17 -1.56
CA LEU A 147 9.28 -8.53 -2.79
C LEU A 147 10.20 -8.62 -4.01
N HIS A 148 11.09 -7.65 -4.16
CA HIS A 148 12.01 -7.52 -5.29
C HIS A 148 13.00 -8.69 -5.33
N ASN A 149 13.47 -9.16 -4.16
CA ASN A 149 14.28 -10.38 -4.05
C ASN A 149 13.54 -11.67 -4.45
N LEU A 150 12.20 -11.65 -4.43
CA LEU A 150 11.35 -12.73 -4.94
C LEU A 150 10.94 -12.53 -6.41
N ASN A 151 11.51 -11.52 -7.09
CA ASN A 151 11.11 -11.04 -8.41
C ASN A 151 9.64 -10.62 -8.48
N ILE A 152 9.07 -10.09 -7.40
CA ILE A 152 7.67 -9.64 -7.37
C ILE A 152 7.65 -8.11 -7.40
N VAL A 153 6.92 -7.54 -8.36
CA VAL A 153 6.59 -6.11 -8.41
C VAL A 153 5.17 -5.91 -7.87
N HIS A 154 4.97 -4.88 -7.02
CA HIS A 154 3.67 -4.60 -6.41
C HIS A 154 2.72 -3.84 -7.35
N ARG A 155 3.23 -2.83 -8.09
CA ARG A 155 2.52 -2.01 -9.10
C ARG A 155 1.40 -1.10 -8.61
N ASP A 156 0.99 -1.19 -7.34
CA ASP A 156 -0.01 -0.27 -6.74
C ASP A 156 0.44 0.25 -5.37
N VAL A 157 1.72 0.62 -5.23
CA VAL A 157 2.23 1.23 -4.00
C VAL A 157 1.67 2.65 -3.87
N LYS A 158 0.85 2.87 -2.85
CA LYS A 158 0.21 4.16 -2.54
C LYS A 158 -0.25 4.21 -1.08
N PRO A 159 -0.49 5.40 -0.51
CA PRO A 159 -0.89 5.54 0.89
C PRO A 159 -2.13 4.72 1.30
N GLU A 160 -3.09 4.52 0.40
CA GLU A 160 -4.29 3.72 0.67
C GLU A 160 -4.00 2.22 0.88
N ASN A 161 -2.89 1.73 0.32
CA ASN A 161 -2.46 0.34 0.41
C ASN A 161 -1.39 0.12 1.51
N LEU A 162 -1.05 1.17 2.26
CA LEU A 162 -0.13 1.11 3.40
C LEU A 162 -0.92 1.18 4.69
N LEU A 163 -1.07 0.03 5.37
CA LEU A 163 -1.77 -0.05 6.62
C LEU A 163 -0.88 0.39 7.78
N VAL A 164 -1.48 1.11 8.73
CA VAL A 164 -0.75 1.76 9.82
C VAL A 164 -0.98 1.01 11.14
N ASP A 165 0.08 0.56 11.78
CA ASP A 165 0.06 0.13 13.19
C ASP A 165 0.42 1.34 14.07
N MET A 166 -0.43 1.67 15.04
CA MET A 166 -0.29 2.85 15.90
C MET A 166 0.16 2.46 17.30
N LYS A 167 1.04 3.26 17.90
CA LYS A 167 1.38 3.19 19.34
C LYS A 167 1.07 4.56 19.97
N GLY A 168 -0.11 4.66 20.58
CA GLY A 168 -0.64 5.95 21.02
C GLY A 168 -0.94 6.84 19.82
N SER A 169 -0.33 8.03 19.78
CA SER A 169 -0.48 8.99 18.66
C SER A 169 0.59 8.87 17.58
N LYS A 170 1.59 8.00 17.73
CA LYS A 170 2.67 7.81 16.76
C LYS A 170 2.46 6.55 15.92
N ILE A 171 2.95 6.59 14.69
CA ILE A 171 3.03 5.41 13.82
C ILE A 171 4.16 4.52 14.35
N LYS A 172 3.84 3.26 14.57
CA LYS A 172 4.77 2.23 15.04
C LYS A 172 5.30 1.40 13.88
N ALA A 173 4.43 1.01 12.94
CA ALA A 173 4.82 0.24 11.78
C ALA A 173 3.91 0.51 10.58
N LEU A 174 4.46 0.35 9.38
CA LEU A 174 3.68 0.22 8.15
C LEU A 174 3.67 -1.23 7.67
N LYS A 175 2.55 -1.63 7.09
CA LYS A 175 2.37 -2.91 6.40
C LYS A 175 1.80 -2.68 5.01
N LEU A 176 2.52 -3.10 3.98
CA LEU A 176 2.07 -3.08 2.60
C LEU A 176 0.99 -4.14 2.39
N GLY A 177 -0.13 -3.74 1.80
CA GLY A 177 -1.27 -4.60 1.49
C GLY A 177 -1.76 -4.39 0.05
N ASP A 178 -2.82 -5.13 -0.28
CA ASP A 178 -3.49 -5.15 -1.59
C ASP A 178 -2.59 -5.53 -2.78
N PHE A 179 -2.40 -6.84 -2.95
CA PHE A 179 -1.56 -7.43 -3.99
C PHE A 179 -2.33 -7.72 -5.29
N GLY A 180 -3.51 -7.12 -5.49
CA GLY A 180 -4.37 -7.38 -6.65
C GLY A 180 -3.74 -7.05 -8.00
N LEU A 181 -2.75 -6.14 -8.02
CA LEU A 181 -1.94 -5.85 -9.21
C LEU A 181 -0.54 -6.46 -9.15
N ALA A 182 -0.12 -7.09 -8.06
CA ALA A 182 1.24 -7.62 -7.96
C ALA A 182 1.50 -8.72 -9.00
N CYS A 183 2.73 -8.87 -9.49
CA CYS A 183 3.08 -9.97 -10.40
C CYS A 183 4.57 -10.33 -10.32
N GLU A 184 4.92 -11.53 -10.79
CA GLU A 184 6.30 -11.97 -10.91
C GLU A 184 6.92 -11.44 -12.21
N VAL A 185 8.08 -10.80 -12.10
CA VAL A 185 8.83 -10.19 -13.20
C VAL A 185 9.80 -11.24 -13.75
N THR A 186 9.47 -11.78 -14.93
CA THR A 186 10.34 -12.69 -15.69
C THR A 186 10.95 -12.04 -16.93
N GLY A 187 10.54 -10.80 -17.20
CA GLY A 187 10.97 -9.94 -18.30
C GLY A 187 10.26 -8.59 -18.21
N PRO A 188 10.49 -7.66 -19.15
CA PRO A 188 9.82 -6.36 -19.16
C PRO A 188 8.30 -6.51 -19.21
N LEU A 189 7.61 -5.72 -18.39
CA LEU A 189 6.15 -5.65 -18.35
C LEU A 189 5.68 -4.40 -19.12
N TYR A 190 4.51 -4.48 -19.75
CA TYR A 190 3.98 -3.40 -20.61
C TYR A 190 2.55 -2.98 -20.24
N THR A 191 1.91 -3.67 -19.30
CA THR A 191 0.55 -3.32 -18.89
C THR A 191 0.54 -1.98 -18.16
N VAL A 192 -0.16 -0.99 -18.70
CA VAL A 192 -0.40 0.29 -18.04
C VAL A 192 -1.38 0.08 -16.88
N CYS A 193 -0.92 0.29 -15.65
CA CYS A 193 -1.72 0.11 -14.44
C CYS A 193 -1.18 0.97 -13.29
N GLY A 194 -1.91 1.00 -12.17
CA GLY A 194 -1.57 1.80 -11.00
C GLY A 194 -2.39 3.09 -10.91
N THR A 195 -2.11 3.88 -9.89
CA THR A 195 -2.82 5.14 -9.62
C THR A 195 -2.01 6.32 -10.17
N PRO A 196 -2.58 7.19 -11.04
CA PRO A 196 -1.86 8.22 -11.80
C PRO A 196 -0.76 8.97 -11.03
N THR A 197 -1.04 9.43 -9.81
CA THR A 197 -0.10 10.20 -8.98
C THR A 197 1.19 9.45 -8.61
N TYR A 198 1.17 8.12 -8.57
CA TYR A 198 2.29 7.28 -8.10
C TYR A 198 2.92 6.45 -9.22
N VAL A 199 2.41 6.56 -10.45
CA VAL A 199 2.88 5.80 -11.61
C VAL A 199 4.25 6.30 -12.05
N ALA A 200 5.14 5.36 -12.35
CA ALA A 200 6.49 5.63 -12.86
C ALA A 200 6.45 6.01 -14.36
N PRO A 201 7.37 6.86 -14.84
CA PRO A 201 7.35 7.39 -16.21
C PRO A 201 7.44 6.29 -17.28
N GLU A 202 8.19 5.21 -17.04
CA GLU A 202 8.33 4.10 -17.98
C GLU A 202 7.03 3.29 -18.20
N ILE A 203 6.06 3.39 -17.28
CA ILE A 203 4.72 2.80 -17.48
C ILE A 203 3.93 3.64 -18.48
N LEU A 204 4.00 4.99 -18.37
CA LEU A 204 3.30 5.92 -19.26
C LEU A 204 3.94 5.98 -20.65
N ALA A 205 5.26 5.83 -20.71
CA ALA A 205 6.01 5.77 -21.96
C ALA A 205 5.88 4.41 -22.68
N GLU A 206 5.27 3.41 -22.04
CA GLU A 206 5.11 2.05 -22.55
C GLU A 206 6.43 1.40 -23.01
N SER A 207 7.56 1.82 -22.44
CA SER A 207 8.90 1.38 -22.83
C SER A 207 9.33 0.03 -22.24
N GLY A 208 8.48 -0.53 -21.38
CA GLY A 208 8.76 -1.73 -20.61
C GLY A 208 9.30 -1.39 -19.23
N TYR A 209 8.75 -2.02 -18.20
CA TYR A 209 9.10 -1.75 -16.81
C TYR A 209 9.38 -3.01 -15.99
N GLY A 210 9.98 -2.82 -14.81
CA GLY A 210 10.32 -3.88 -13.86
C GLY A 210 10.08 -3.47 -12.41
N LEU A 211 10.90 -3.98 -11.49
CA LEU A 211 10.70 -3.84 -10.04
C LEU A 211 10.79 -2.37 -9.54
N LYS A 212 11.67 -1.56 -10.13
CA LYS A 212 11.98 -0.19 -9.68
C LYS A 212 10.85 0.83 -9.84
N ILE A 213 9.72 0.47 -10.45
CA ILE A 213 8.52 1.31 -10.42
C ILE A 213 7.97 1.48 -9.00
N ASP A 214 8.15 0.46 -8.14
CA ASP A 214 7.67 0.53 -6.76
C ASP A 214 8.52 1.51 -5.94
N VAL A 215 9.81 1.66 -6.28
CA VAL A 215 10.71 2.64 -5.66
C VAL A 215 10.33 4.06 -6.06
N TRP A 216 9.95 4.28 -7.32
CA TRP A 216 9.40 5.57 -7.76
C TRP A 216 8.16 5.95 -6.93
N ALA A 217 7.21 5.04 -6.80
CA ALA A 217 6.02 5.26 -5.99
C ALA A 217 6.36 5.54 -4.51
N ALA A 218 7.32 4.83 -3.94
CA ALA A 218 7.83 5.10 -2.60
C ALA A 218 8.49 6.49 -2.47
N GLY A 219 9.17 6.97 -3.52
CA GLY A 219 9.76 8.31 -3.58
C GLY A 219 8.69 9.41 -3.60
N VAL A 220 7.62 9.20 -4.38
CA VAL A 220 6.43 10.08 -4.37
C VAL A 220 5.81 10.13 -2.97
N ILE A 221 5.69 8.99 -2.30
CA ILE A 221 5.17 8.92 -0.92
C ILE A 221 6.09 9.65 0.05
N LEU A 222 7.40 9.46 0.00
CA LEU A 222 8.36 10.17 0.84
C LEU A 222 8.24 11.69 0.67
N TYR A 223 8.13 12.17 -0.58
CA TYR A 223 7.91 13.58 -0.85
C TYR A 223 6.64 14.09 -0.14
N ILE A 224 5.51 13.40 -0.32
CA ILE A 224 4.23 13.75 0.33
C ILE A 224 4.35 13.71 1.86
N LEU A 225 5.05 12.74 2.43
CA LEU A 225 5.20 12.63 3.89
C LEU A 225 5.89 13.87 4.49
N LEU A 226 6.84 14.46 3.78
CA LEU A 226 7.64 15.58 4.28
C LEU A 226 6.98 16.96 4.06
N CYS A 227 6.22 17.14 2.98
CA CYS A 227 5.63 18.45 2.65
C CYS A 227 4.10 18.49 2.53
N GLY A 228 3.42 17.34 2.47
CA GLY A 228 1.96 17.24 2.43
C GLY A 228 1.32 17.33 1.04
N TYR A 229 2.10 17.43 -0.03
CA TYR A 229 1.59 17.49 -1.42
C TYR A 229 2.46 16.64 -2.36
N PRO A 230 1.94 16.15 -3.50
CA PRO A 230 2.72 15.31 -4.42
C PRO A 230 3.74 16.13 -5.24
N PRO A 231 4.88 15.53 -5.63
CA PRO A 231 5.91 16.20 -6.45
C PRO A 231 5.40 16.52 -7.87
N PHE A 232 4.47 15.72 -8.39
CA PHE A 232 3.84 15.91 -9.69
C PHE A 232 2.35 16.19 -9.50
N ALA A 233 1.89 17.35 -9.98
CA ALA A 233 0.50 17.76 -9.87
C ALA A 233 0.10 18.63 -11.06
N SER A 234 -1.14 18.48 -11.51
CA SER A 234 -1.79 19.38 -12.46
C SER A 234 -2.70 20.36 -11.70
N GLN A 235 -2.61 21.66 -11.98
CA GLN A 235 -3.41 22.69 -11.29
C GLN A 235 -4.93 22.46 -11.41
N ASP A 236 -5.39 21.89 -12.53
CA ASP A 236 -6.83 21.67 -12.82
C ASP A 236 -7.29 20.20 -12.62
N ASN A 237 -6.46 19.34 -12.00
CA ASN A 237 -6.64 17.88 -12.02
C ASN A 237 -6.75 17.29 -13.44
N ASP A 238 -6.09 17.93 -14.39
CA ASP A 238 -5.97 17.48 -15.78
C ASP A 238 -4.96 16.32 -15.86
N GLN A 239 -5.45 15.16 -16.26
CA GLN A 239 -4.67 13.94 -16.28
C GLN A 239 -3.56 13.96 -17.34
N GLU A 240 -3.79 14.59 -18.50
CA GLU A 240 -2.76 14.68 -19.55
C GLU A 240 -1.59 15.54 -19.06
N LYS A 241 -1.90 16.69 -18.45
CA LYS A 241 -0.86 17.56 -17.86
C LYS A 241 -0.11 16.87 -16.72
N LEU A 242 -0.79 16.08 -15.89
CA LEU A 242 -0.13 15.29 -14.85
C LEU A 242 0.87 14.29 -15.46
N PHE A 243 0.47 13.61 -16.53
CA PHE A 243 1.35 12.67 -17.23
C PHE A 243 2.55 13.37 -17.86
N ASP A 244 2.36 14.56 -18.45
CA ASP A 244 3.47 15.38 -18.95
C ASP A 244 4.45 15.75 -17.82
N CYS A 245 3.95 16.13 -16.64
CA CYS A 245 4.80 16.39 -15.47
C CYS A 245 5.59 15.14 -15.06
N ILE A 246 4.95 13.98 -14.96
CA ILE A 246 5.62 12.72 -14.59
C ILE A 246 6.70 12.35 -15.62
N LEU A 247 6.37 12.43 -16.91
CA LEU A 247 7.30 12.11 -18.01
C LEU A 247 8.48 13.10 -18.08
N SER A 248 8.26 14.36 -17.71
CA SER A 248 9.34 15.36 -17.61
C SER A 248 10.30 15.10 -16.45
N GLY A 249 9.83 14.42 -15.40
CA GLY A 249 10.58 14.19 -14.16
C GLY A 249 10.95 15.47 -13.40
N GLN A 250 10.37 16.62 -13.77
CA GLN A 250 10.66 17.89 -13.13
C GLN A 250 9.76 18.09 -11.92
N TYR A 251 10.39 18.27 -10.76
CA TYR A 251 9.76 18.65 -9.51
C TYR A 251 10.78 19.45 -8.69
N ASP A 252 10.29 20.29 -7.79
CA ASP A 252 11.11 21.20 -7.00
C ASP A 252 10.94 20.96 -5.49
N PHE A 253 11.79 21.62 -4.70
CA PHE A 253 11.69 21.68 -3.24
C PHE A 253 11.49 23.14 -2.79
N PRO A 254 10.28 23.72 -2.94
CA PRO A 254 10.02 25.11 -2.58
C PRO A 254 10.38 25.42 -1.13
N ASP A 255 11.13 26.51 -0.91
CA ASP A 255 11.63 26.90 0.41
C ASP A 255 10.51 27.02 1.46
N GLU A 256 9.32 27.47 1.06
CA GLU A 256 8.13 27.59 1.94
C GLU A 256 7.82 26.29 2.70
N TYR A 257 8.08 25.13 2.10
CA TYR A 257 7.79 23.82 2.70
C TYR A 257 9.06 23.04 3.05
N TRP A 258 10.17 23.30 2.36
CA TRP A 258 11.36 22.46 2.36
C TRP A 258 12.60 23.11 2.98
N GLN A 259 12.53 24.36 3.46
CA GLN A 259 13.68 25.03 4.08
C GLN A 259 14.25 24.26 5.29
N ASP A 260 13.38 23.64 6.09
CA ASP A 260 13.75 22.93 7.32
C ASP A 260 14.00 21.42 7.09
N VAL A 261 13.80 20.95 5.86
CA VAL A 261 14.02 19.55 5.48
C VAL A 261 15.47 19.33 5.07
N SER A 262 16.10 18.32 5.64
CA SER A 262 17.51 18.01 5.45
C SER A 262 17.87 17.75 3.99
N MET A 263 19.12 18.07 3.63
CA MET A 263 19.63 17.81 2.29
C MET A 263 19.70 16.31 1.99
N TYR A 264 19.96 15.47 3.01
CA TYR A 264 19.94 14.02 2.88
C TYR A 264 18.55 13.47 2.50
N ALA A 265 17.47 14.07 3.01
CA ALA A 265 16.11 13.67 2.61
C ALA A 265 15.85 14.00 1.14
N LYS A 266 16.24 15.21 0.72
CA LYS A 266 16.08 15.68 -0.67
C LYS A 266 16.90 14.83 -1.64
N GLU A 267 18.14 14.51 -1.28
CA GLU A 267 19.03 13.62 -2.02
C GLU A 267 18.42 12.22 -2.18
N LEU A 268 17.88 11.64 -1.12
CA LEU A 268 17.21 10.34 -1.21
C LEU A 268 16.04 10.37 -2.19
N ILE A 269 15.17 11.40 -2.11
CA ILE A 269 14.05 11.57 -3.04
C ILE A 269 14.55 11.68 -4.48
N GLN A 270 15.61 12.45 -4.72
CA GLN A 270 16.22 12.59 -6.05
C GLN A 270 16.74 11.27 -6.62
N ASN A 271 17.28 10.39 -5.77
CA ASN A 271 17.74 9.07 -6.19
C ASN A 271 16.57 8.07 -6.42
N MET A 272 15.46 8.23 -5.70
CA MET A 272 14.24 7.43 -5.90
C MET A 272 13.41 7.88 -7.11
N LEU A 273 13.46 9.17 -7.48
CA LEU A 273 12.69 9.77 -8.56
C LEU A 273 13.53 10.03 -9.83
N GLN A 274 14.51 9.17 -10.10
CA GLN A 274 15.23 9.18 -11.37
C GLN A 274 14.33 8.67 -12.51
N LEU A 275 14.27 9.41 -13.61
CA LEU A 275 13.52 9.02 -14.81
C LEU A 275 14.05 7.70 -15.39
N ALA A 276 15.37 7.60 -15.50
CA ALA A 276 16.05 6.43 -16.04
C ALA A 276 16.09 5.31 -14.97
N PRO A 277 15.39 4.17 -15.16
CA PRO A 277 15.29 3.14 -14.12
C PRO A 277 16.64 2.55 -13.69
N GLU A 278 17.64 2.55 -14.56
CA GLU A 278 19.00 2.10 -14.27
C GLU A 278 19.72 3.01 -13.28
N LEU A 279 19.43 4.32 -13.28
CA LEU A 279 19.98 5.29 -12.34
C LEU A 279 19.16 5.38 -11.05
N ARG A 280 17.88 4.98 -11.11
CA ARG A 280 16.99 4.94 -9.95
C ARG A 280 17.49 3.94 -8.92
N PHE A 281 17.42 4.29 -7.65
CA PHE A 281 17.73 3.35 -6.58
C PHE A 281 16.88 2.08 -6.63
N SER A 282 17.48 0.96 -6.21
CA SER A 282 16.75 -0.23 -5.75
C SER A 282 16.18 0.00 -4.36
N ALA A 283 15.32 -0.91 -3.89
CA ALA A 283 14.80 -0.82 -2.53
C ALA A 283 15.91 -1.01 -1.47
N GLU A 284 16.92 -1.84 -1.78
CA GLU A 284 18.12 -2.03 -0.99
C GLU A 284 18.97 -0.76 -0.91
N ASP A 285 19.20 -0.08 -2.05
CA ASP A 285 19.95 1.20 -2.06
C ASP A 285 19.28 2.26 -1.18
N VAL A 286 17.93 2.27 -1.12
CA VAL A 286 17.19 3.17 -0.23
C VAL A 286 17.42 2.82 1.24
N LEU A 287 17.41 1.53 1.58
CA LEU A 287 17.64 1.05 2.96
C LEU A 287 19.03 1.39 3.48
N ASP A 288 20.03 1.40 2.59
CA ASP A 288 21.42 1.74 2.91
C ASP A 288 21.71 3.25 2.91
N HIS A 289 20.73 4.09 2.56
CA HIS A 289 20.93 5.52 2.45
C HIS A 289 21.13 6.18 3.83
N PRO A 290 22.14 7.07 4.01
CA PRO A 290 22.45 7.69 5.31
C PRO A 290 21.28 8.39 6.00
N TRP A 291 20.36 8.96 5.23
CA TRP A 291 19.17 9.62 5.76
C TRP A 291 18.36 8.73 6.72
N LEU A 292 18.21 7.44 6.41
CA LEU A 292 17.45 6.50 7.26
C LEU A 292 18.18 6.16 8.56
N HIS A 293 19.51 6.30 8.62
CA HIS A 293 20.28 6.06 9.84
C HIS A 293 20.32 7.31 10.73
N VAL A 294 20.44 8.49 10.13
CA VAL A 294 20.55 9.77 10.85
C VAL A 294 19.20 10.21 11.42
N ALA A 295 18.10 10.02 10.68
CA ALA A 295 16.77 10.43 11.13
C ALA A 295 16.19 9.54 12.26
N ASN A 296 16.75 8.35 12.47
CA ASN A 296 16.36 7.42 13.54
C ASN A 296 17.19 7.59 14.83
N CYS A 297 18.14 8.54 14.87
CA CYS A 297 18.94 8.90 16.04
C CYS A 297 18.32 10.10 16.77
#